data_AF-A0A849ZN49-F1
#
_entry.id   AF-A0A849ZN49-F1
#
_cell.length_a   1.000
_cell.length_b   1.000
_cell.length_c   1.000
_cell.angle_alpha   90.00
_cell.angle_beta   90.00
_cell.angle_gamma   90.00
#
_symmetry.space_group_name_H-M   'P 1'
#
loop_
_entity.id
_entity.type
_entity.pdbx_description
1 polymer ?
#
loop_
_entity_poly.entity_id
_entity_poly.type
_entity_poly.pdbx_seq_one_letter_code
_entity_poly.pdbx_strand_id
1 'polypeptide(L)' 'MNTYRCIVKFGHVGSGKFAERAIYVKAPNVPAAMTIAKGRRGVKKGTHFRSGASVLTVIRVN' A
#
# COMPACT_ATOMS: atom_id res chain seq x y z
N MET A 1 10.30 -6.86 15.14
CA MET A 1 9.25 -6.88 14.09
C MET A 1 8.49 -5.57 14.23
N ASN A 2 8.45 -4.75 13.18
CA ASN A 2 7.96 -3.38 13.27
C ASN A 2 6.56 -3.28 12.66
N THR A 3 5.78 -2.30 13.11
CA THR A 3 4.47 -2.00 12.54
C THR A 3 4.59 -0.79 11.63
N TYR A 4 4.11 -0.95 10.40
CA TYR A 4 4.09 0.11 9.39
C TYR A 4 2.66 0.47 9.04
N ARG A 5 2.39 1.77 8.96
CA ARG A 5 1.17 2.32 8.36
C ARG A 5 1.47 2.66 6.91
N CYS A 6 0.78 1.98 6.00
CA CYS A 6 0.90 2.19 4.57
C CYS A 6 -0.38 2.85 4.04
N ILE A 7 -0.27 3.98 3.34
CA ILE A 7 -1.37 4.55 2.58
C ILE A 7 -1.33 3.95 1.17
N VAL A 8 -2.43 3.32 0.75
CA VAL A 8 -2.52 2.62 -0.53
C VAL A 8 -3.69 3.11 -1.37
N LYS A 9 -3.51 3.08 -2.68
CA LYS A 9 -4.59 3.28 -3.65
C LYS A 9 -5.50 2.05 -3.66
N PHE A 10 -6.75 2.24 -3.30
CA PHE A 10 -7.75 1.20 -3.10
C PHE A 10 -8.98 1.48 -3.97
N GLY A 11 -9.35 0.52 -4.83
CA GLY A 11 -10.48 0.69 -5.74
C GLY A 11 -10.35 1.88 -6.70
N HIS A 12 -11.27 1.97 -7.66
CA HIS A 12 -11.35 3.08 -8.61
C HIS A 12 -12.63 3.87 -8.31
N VAL A 13 -12.54 5.18 -8.10
CA VAL A 13 -13.68 6.03 -7.70
C VAL A 13 -14.15 6.95 -8.83
N GLY A 14 -13.75 6.64 -10.08
CA GLY A 14 -14.09 7.43 -11.27
C GLY A 14 -13.00 8.43 -11.68
N SER A 15 -13.02 8.86 -12.95
CA SER A 15 -12.12 9.86 -13.56
C SER A 15 -10.64 9.73 -13.21
N GLY A 16 -10.09 8.51 -13.23
CA GLY A 16 -8.67 8.25 -12.95
C GLY A 16 -8.26 8.43 -11.47
N LYS A 17 -9.23 8.64 -10.57
CA LYS A 17 -9.01 8.78 -9.13
C LYS A 17 -9.18 7.43 -8.43
N PHE A 18 -8.41 7.25 -7.36
CA PHE A 18 -8.45 6.06 -6.52
C PHE A 18 -8.85 6.47 -5.11
N ALA A 19 -9.59 5.63 -4.40
CA ALA A 19 -9.75 5.87 -2.98
C ALA A 19 -8.40 5.60 -2.30
N GLU A 20 -8.13 6.31 -1.21
CA GLU A 20 -6.95 6.05 -0.39
C GLU A 20 -7.37 5.29 0.86
N ARG A 21 -6.56 4.32 1.26
CA ARG A 21 -6.81 3.54 2.47
C ARG A 21 -5.54 3.37 3.26
N ALA A 22 -5.63 3.59 4.57
CA ALA A 22 -4.58 3.22 5.50
C ALA A 22 -4.67 1.72 5.81
N ILE A 23 -3.55 1.01 5.69
CA ILE A 23 -3.41 -0.37 6.12
C ILE A 23 -2.21 -0.52 7.05
N TYR A 24 -2.37 -1.35 8.06
CA TYR A 24 -1.32 -1.65 9.03
C TYR A 24 -0.75 -3.03 8.73
N VAL A 25 0.57 -3.11 8.60
CA VAL A 25 1.29 -4.34 8.28
C VAL A 25 2.47 -4.51 9.24
N LYS A 26 2.69 -5.75 9.69
CA LYS A 26 3.88 -6.14 10.43
C LYS A 26 4.96 -6.57 9.44
N ALA A 27 6.14 -5.99 9.53
CA ALA A 27 7.25 -6.31 8.64
C ALA A 27 8.61 -6.07 9.33
N PRO A 28 9.70 -6.71 8.86
CA PRO A 28 11.04 -6.44 9.35
C PRO A 28 11.59 -5.08 8.89
N ASN A 29 11.19 -4.61 7.71
CA ASN A 29 11.69 -3.38 7.08
C ASN A 29 10.64 -2.74 6.15
N VAL A 30 10.92 -1.51 5.68
CA VAL A 30 10.03 -0.75 4.77
C VAL A 30 9.76 -1.50 3.45
N PRO A 31 10.75 -2.07 2.75
CA PRO A 31 10.50 -2.83 1.52
C PRO A 31 9.55 -4.01 1.72
N ALA A 32 9.74 -4.78 2.81
CA ALA A 32 8.84 -5.88 3.14
C ALA A 32 7.42 -5.38 3.47
N ALA A 33 7.30 -4.26 4.19
CA ALA A 33 6.01 -3.63 4.47
C ALA A 33 5.28 -3.23 3.17
N MET A 34 6.00 -2.67 2.20
CA MET A 34 5.45 -2.33 0.88
C MET A 34 4.97 -3.57 0.14
N THR A 35 5.76 -4.64 0.11
CA THR A 35 5.38 -5.89 -0.58
C THR A 35 4.11 -6.49 0.01
N ILE A 36 4.02 -6.57 1.34
CA ILE A 36 2.82 -7.07 2.04
C ILE A 36 1.62 -6.15 1.77
N ALA A 37 1.83 -4.83 1.81
CA ALA A 37 0.79 -3.83 1.53
C ALA A 37 0.21 -3.97 0.11
N LYS A 38 1.07 -4.16 -0.91
CA LYS A 38 0.66 -4.38 -2.31
C LYS A 38 -0.17 -5.64 -2.51
N GLY A 39 0.11 -6.69 -1.75
CA GLY A 39 -0.57 -7.98 -1.84
C GLY A 39 -2.01 -7.97 -1.31
N ARG A 40 -2.42 -6.94 -0.59
CA ARG A 40 -3.73 -6.88 0.08
C ARG A 40 -4.86 -6.74 -0.95
N ARG A 41 -5.95 -7.49 -0.74
CA ARG A 41 -7.12 -7.48 -1.64
C ARG A 41 -7.70 -6.07 -1.76
N GLY A 42 -7.97 -5.63 -2.98
CA GLY A 42 -8.55 -4.31 -3.29
C GLY A 42 -7.54 -3.18 -3.50
N VAL A 43 -6.26 -3.40 -3.17
CA VAL A 43 -5.17 -2.48 -3.56
C VAL A 43 -5.01 -2.50 -5.08
N LYS A 44 -4.76 -1.33 -5.68
CA LYS A 44 -4.66 -1.18 -7.14
C LYS A 44 -3.59 -2.13 -7.72
N LYS A 45 -4.04 -3.01 -8.61
CA LYS A 45 -3.21 -3.95 -9.37
C LYS A 45 -2.93 -3.45 -10.80
N GLY A 46 -1.97 -4.09 -11.47
CA GLY A 46 -1.52 -3.76 -12.84
C GLY A 46 -0.18 -3.04 -12.86
N THR A 47 -0.01 -2.02 -13.70
CA THR A 47 1.22 -1.24 -13.84
C THR A 47 1.68 -0.64 -12.50
N HIS A 48 0.73 -0.16 -11.69
CA HIS A 48 1.00 0.39 -10.35
C HIS A 48 1.48 -0.63 -9.33
N PHE A 49 1.16 -1.91 -9.52
CA PHE A 49 1.67 -3.00 -8.68
C PHE A 49 3.13 -3.27 -8.99
N ARG A 50 3.50 -3.28 -10.27
CA ARG A 50 4.89 -3.47 -10.74
C ARG A 50 5.80 -2.29 -10.37
N SER A 51 5.34 -1.05 -10.57
CA SER A 51 6.12 0.15 -10.23
C SER A 51 6.11 0.50 -8.74
N GLY A 52 5.25 -0.13 -7.94
CA GLY A 52 5.05 0.20 -6.54
C GLY A 52 4.24 1.47 -6.28
N ALA A 53 3.76 2.15 -7.33
CA ALA A 53 2.93 3.35 -7.26
C ALA A 53 1.51 3.11 -6.69
N SER A 54 1.21 1.90 -6.22
CA SER A 54 0.01 1.56 -5.45
C SER A 54 0.16 1.89 -3.96
N VAL A 55 1.37 2.03 -3.44
CA VAL A 55 1.66 2.47 -2.07
C VAL A 55 2.15 3.91 -2.12
N LEU A 56 1.40 4.83 -1.53
CA LEU A 56 1.67 6.27 -1.56
C LEU A 56 2.61 6.70 -0.44
N THR A 57 2.49 6.08 0.73
CA THR A 57 3.26 6.45 1.93
C THR A 57 3.46 5.23 2.79
N VAL A 58 4.63 5.11 3.40
CA VAL A 58 4.93 4.10 4.43
C VAL A 58 5.63 4.79 5.57
N ILE A 59 5.03 4.74 6.76
CA ILE A 59 5.63 5.26 7.99
C ILE A 59 5.71 4.14 9.02
N ARG A 60 6.84 4.09 9.73
CA ARG A 60 6.98 3.24 10.91
C ARG A 60 6.20 3.87 12.04
N VAL A 61 5.34 3.09 12.69
CA VAL A 61 4.52 3.53 13.83
C VAL A 61 4.88 2.80 15.13
N ASN A 62 5.72 1.76 15.05
CA ASN A 62 6.39 1.10 16.19
C ASN A 62 7.54 0.20 15.68
#